data_AF-S7RLA3-F1
#
_entry.id   AF-S7RLA3-F1
#
_cell.length_a   1.000
_cell.length_b   1.000
_cell.length_c   1.000
_cell.angle_alpha   90.00
_cell.angle_beta   90.00
_cell.angle_gamma   90.00
#
_symmetry.space_group_name_H-M   'P 1'
#
loop_
_entity.id
_entity.type
_entity.pdbx_description
1 polymer ?
#
loop_
_entity_poly.entity_id
_entity_poly.type
_entity_poly.pdbx_seq_one_letter_code
_entity_poly.pdbx_strand_id
1 'polypeptide(L)'
;MAGTSAAKGPSYGQQFQSALGQLPSPVTTPVRSAAFQAEWKARTEARVRIFCSLNRAGNALCAWHDSRRERRTYPPRMAPAGYLNCGCTYEEALFEESLARHGVGSYHPGESVRMDPALRNPLLKLLERRYGYRDGDFERDPITGNWIEGEGAKPWEEKVMAGVSASRRRPDERR
;
A
#
# COMPACT_ATOMS: atom_id res chain seq x y z
N MET A 1 18.00 7.71 -76.40
CA MET A 1 17.31 7.44 -75.11
C MET A 1 17.26 8.74 -74.33
N ALA A 2 16.05 9.17 -73.97
CA ALA A 2 15.77 10.44 -73.30
C ALA A 2 16.12 10.37 -71.80
N GLY A 3 16.49 11.51 -71.22
CA GLY A 3 16.74 11.62 -69.78
C GLY A 3 17.20 12.99 -69.34
N THR A 4 16.37 14.02 -69.50
CA THR A 4 16.42 15.25 -68.70
C THR A 4 15.49 15.10 -67.51
N SER A 5 15.95 15.45 -66.30
CA SER A 5 15.28 16.42 -65.41
C SER A 5 15.90 16.46 -64.02
N ALA A 6 16.13 17.69 -63.57
CA ALA A 6 16.52 18.09 -62.24
C ALA A 6 15.40 17.83 -61.22
N ALA A 7 15.76 17.47 -59.99
CA ALA A 7 14.87 17.50 -58.84
C ALA A 7 15.51 18.29 -57.69
N LYS A 8 14.82 19.36 -57.30
CA LYS A 8 15.06 20.23 -56.15
C LYS A 8 15.09 19.42 -54.85
N GLY A 9 16.15 19.54 -54.06
CA GLY A 9 16.14 19.11 -52.67
C GLY A 9 15.32 20.08 -51.81
N PRO A 10 14.42 19.62 -50.93
CA PRO A 10 13.80 20.49 -49.96
C PRO A 10 14.76 20.75 -48.80
N SER A 11 14.99 22.03 -48.53
CA SER A 11 15.58 22.56 -47.32
C SER A 11 14.64 22.26 -46.14
N TYR A 12 15.02 21.35 -45.24
CA TYR A 12 14.35 21.17 -43.97
C TYR A 12 15.00 22.06 -42.89
N GLY A 13 14.65 23.33 -42.94
CA GLY A 13 14.61 24.19 -41.76
C GLY A 13 13.18 24.21 -41.25
N GLN A 14 12.85 23.38 -40.26
CA GLN A 14 11.68 23.60 -39.41
C GLN A 14 12.04 23.36 -37.96
N GLN A 15 11.90 24.45 -37.20
CA GLN A 15 12.02 24.56 -35.77
C GLN A 15 11.02 23.62 -35.10
N PHE A 16 11.50 22.54 -34.46
CA PHE A 16 10.71 21.88 -33.42
C PHE A 16 10.78 22.75 -32.18
N GLN A 17 9.81 23.66 -32.06
CA GLN A 17 9.55 24.39 -30.83
C GLN A 17 9.26 23.40 -29.71
N SER A 18 9.87 23.70 -28.56
CA SER A 18 9.92 22.93 -27.34
C SER A 18 8.53 22.51 -26.83
N ALA A 19 8.27 21.20 -26.82
CA ALA A 19 7.25 20.60 -25.95
C ALA A 19 7.91 20.10 -24.66
N LEU A 20 8.58 21.02 -23.94
CA LEU A 20 9.00 20.79 -22.57
C LEU A 20 7.97 21.40 -21.64
N GLY A 21 7.36 20.55 -20.81
CA GLY A 21 6.93 20.95 -19.49
C GLY A 21 5.46 21.31 -19.36
N GLN A 22 4.65 20.30 -19.07
CA GLN A 22 3.63 20.41 -18.02
C GLN A 22 3.32 18.99 -17.54
N LEU A 23 4.19 18.47 -16.66
CA LEU A 23 3.76 17.41 -15.75
C LEU A 23 2.62 17.98 -14.90
N PRO A 24 1.52 17.24 -14.66
CA PRO A 24 0.46 17.72 -13.79
C PRO A 24 1.06 18.08 -12.43
N SER A 25 0.78 19.30 -11.96
CA SER A 25 1.18 19.76 -10.63
C SER A 25 0.74 18.73 -9.58
N PRO A 26 1.56 18.47 -8.55
CA PRO A 26 1.14 17.57 -7.48
C PRO A 26 -0.16 18.12 -6.89
N VAL A 27 -1.22 17.31 -6.95
CA VAL A 27 -2.52 17.65 -6.38
C VAL A 27 -2.31 17.90 -4.89
N THR A 28 -2.38 19.16 -4.49
CA THR A 28 -2.25 19.57 -3.09
C THR A 28 -3.38 18.91 -2.31
N THR A 29 -3.07 17.89 -1.52
CA THR A 29 -4.07 17.21 -0.71
C THR A 29 -4.68 18.23 0.25
N PRO A 30 -6.02 18.42 0.26
CA PRO A 30 -6.67 19.42 1.09
C PRO A 30 -6.31 19.25 2.57
N VAL A 31 -6.20 20.38 3.29
CA VAL A 31 -5.91 20.40 4.72
C VAL A 31 -7.00 19.63 5.46
N ARG A 32 -6.58 18.60 6.19
CA ARG A 32 -7.46 17.64 6.86
C ARG A 32 -8.15 18.27 8.06
N SER A 33 -9.48 18.20 8.14
CA SER A 33 -10.23 18.64 9.31
C SER A 33 -9.84 17.82 10.55
N ALA A 34 -9.99 18.38 11.75
CA ALA A 34 -9.70 17.66 12.99
C ALA A 34 -10.56 16.39 13.14
N ALA A 35 -11.82 16.45 12.69
CA ALA A 35 -12.72 15.30 12.66
C ALA A 35 -12.16 14.18 11.76
N PHE A 36 -11.67 14.52 10.57
CA PHE A 36 -11.07 13.54 9.66
C PHE A 36 -9.79 12.93 10.23
N GLN A 37 -8.97 13.70 10.96
CA GLN A 37 -7.79 13.14 11.64
C GLN A 37 -8.15 12.15 12.75
N ALA A 38 -9.21 12.45 13.51
CA ALA A 38 -9.72 11.53 14.53
C ALA A 38 -10.25 10.23 13.89
N GLU A 39 -11.00 10.34 12.80
CA GLU A 39 -11.48 9.19 12.04
C GLU A 39 -10.31 8.36 11.48
N TRP A 40 -9.30 9.01 10.91
CA TRP A 40 -8.09 8.34 10.45
C TRP A 40 -7.43 7.52 11.55
N LYS A 41 -7.23 8.13 12.71
CA LYS A 41 -6.61 7.46 13.85
C LYS A 41 -7.44 6.26 14.29
N ALA A 42 -8.76 6.41 14.39
CA ALA A 42 -9.67 5.33 14.76
C ALA A 42 -9.59 4.16 13.76
N ARG A 43 -9.57 4.46 12.46
CA ARG A 43 -9.36 3.46 11.39
C ARG A 43 -8.05 2.71 11.57
N THR A 44 -6.94 3.43 11.72
CA THR A 44 -5.61 2.82 11.86
C THR A 44 -5.53 1.96 13.13
N GLU A 45 -6.06 2.43 14.26
CA GLU A 45 -6.11 1.65 15.50
C GLU A 45 -6.95 0.36 15.34
N ALA A 46 -8.08 0.43 14.64
CA ALA A 46 -8.88 -0.75 14.35
C ALA A 46 -8.11 -1.75 13.49
N ARG A 47 -7.37 -1.29 12.48
CA ARG A 47 -6.52 -2.15 11.65
C ARG A 47 -5.36 -2.77 12.45
N VAL A 48 -4.71 -2.00 13.34
CA VAL A 48 -3.69 -2.55 14.26
C VAL A 48 -4.29 -3.68 15.10
N ARG A 49 -5.51 -3.51 15.65
CA ARG A 49 -6.16 -4.58 16.43
C ARG A 49 -6.45 -5.83 15.61
N ILE A 50 -6.77 -5.70 14.33
CA ILE A 50 -7.09 -6.84 13.45
C ILE A 50 -5.82 -7.57 12.98
N PHE A 51 -4.78 -6.83 12.61
CA PHE A 51 -3.61 -7.37 11.90
C PHE A 51 -2.36 -7.53 12.76
N CYS A 52 -2.26 -6.77 13.84
CA CYS A 52 -1.07 -6.73 14.69
C CYS A 52 -1.28 -7.34 16.08
N SER A 53 -2.48 -7.87 16.36
CA SER A 53 -2.80 -8.49 17.64
C SER A 53 -2.19 -9.89 17.78
N LEU A 54 -1.89 -10.26 19.03
CA LEU A 54 -1.38 -11.59 19.37
C LEU A 54 -2.46 -12.65 19.18
N ASN A 55 -2.09 -13.77 18.58
CA ASN A 55 -2.91 -14.97 18.57
C ASN A 55 -2.86 -15.70 19.94
N ARG A 56 -3.60 -16.81 20.07
CA ARG A 56 -3.64 -17.63 21.29
C ARG A 56 -2.26 -18.10 21.75
N ALA A 57 -1.34 -18.36 20.82
CA ALA A 57 0.03 -18.77 21.11
C ALA A 57 0.94 -17.59 21.52
N GLY A 58 0.41 -16.37 21.63
CA GLY A 58 1.16 -15.18 21.98
C GLY A 58 2.01 -14.64 20.83
N ASN A 59 1.62 -14.89 19.59
CA ASN A 59 2.36 -14.45 18.42
C ASN A 59 1.54 -13.50 17.54
N ALA A 60 2.17 -12.46 17.04
CA ALA A 60 1.69 -11.62 15.94
C ALA A 60 2.75 -11.60 14.83
N LEU A 61 2.35 -11.92 13.60
CA LEU A 61 3.18 -11.88 12.41
C LEU A 61 2.44 -11.04 11.36
N CYS A 62 3.16 -10.27 10.57
CA CYS A 62 2.53 -9.61 9.43
C CYS A 62 2.08 -10.66 8.40
N ALA A 63 1.16 -10.28 7.52
CA ALA A 63 0.58 -11.18 6.52
C ALA A 63 1.65 -11.92 5.70
N TRP A 64 2.77 -11.25 5.43
CA TRP A 64 3.90 -11.81 4.71
C TRP A 64 4.66 -12.88 5.46
N HIS A 65 5.12 -12.56 6.68
CA HIS A 65 5.92 -13.48 7.47
C HIS A 65 5.10 -14.69 7.94
N ASP A 66 3.77 -14.53 8.12
CA ASP A 66 2.87 -15.66 8.36
C ASP A 66 2.76 -16.59 7.14
N SER A 67 2.62 -16.04 5.92
CA SER A 67 2.46 -16.85 4.71
C SER A 67 3.71 -17.65 4.37
N ARG A 68 4.91 -17.08 4.58
CA ARG A 68 6.20 -17.77 4.38
C ARG A 68 6.61 -18.68 5.53
N ARG A 69 5.91 -18.63 6.67
CA ARG A 69 6.33 -19.29 7.92
C ARG A 69 7.78 -18.94 8.29
N GLU A 70 8.14 -17.68 8.06
CA GLU A 70 9.49 -17.20 8.34
C GLU A 70 9.79 -17.22 9.83
N ARG A 71 11.08 -17.25 10.17
CA ARG A 71 11.50 -17.27 11.57
C ARG A 71 11.11 -15.97 12.26
N ARG A 72 10.69 -16.12 13.51
CA ARG A 72 10.35 -15.01 14.40
C ARG A 72 11.65 -14.34 14.86
N THR A 73 11.65 -13.02 14.89
CA THR A 73 12.70 -12.21 15.51
C THR A 73 12.55 -12.20 17.03
N TYR A 74 11.32 -12.11 17.54
CA TYR A 74 11.02 -12.08 18.98
C TYR A 74 10.23 -13.32 19.41
N PRO A 75 10.54 -13.92 20.58
CA PRO A 75 9.75 -14.99 21.17
C PRO A 75 8.29 -14.58 21.42
N PRO A 76 7.37 -15.54 21.59
CA PRO A 76 5.96 -15.24 21.88
C PRO A 76 5.80 -14.29 23.08
N ARG A 77 4.93 -13.28 22.94
CA ARG A 77 4.66 -12.19 23.91
C ARG A 77 5.87 -11.30 24.26
N MET A 78 6.97 -11.41 23.53
CA MET A 78 8.20 -10.63 23.78
C MET A 78 8.53 -9.61 22.70
N ALA A 79 7.64 -9.35 21.75
CA ALA A 79 7.84 -8.27 20.80
C ALA A 79 7.68 -6.91 21.52
N PRO A 80 8.56 -5.92 21.25
CA PRO A 80 8.42 -4.58 21.81
C PRO A 80 7.15 -3.88 21.32
N ALA A 81 6.71 -2.86 22.05
CA ALA A 81 5.54 -2.06 21.66
C ALA A 81 5.75 -1.43 20.28
N GLY A 82 4.75 -1.53 19.40
CA GLY A 82 4.85 -1.07 18.00
C GLY A 82 5.47 -2.08 17.04
N TYR A 83 5.88 -3.26 17.52
CA TYR A 83 6.49 -4.31 16.73
C TYR A 83 5.72 -5.64 16.81
N LEU A 84 5.86 -6.45 15.76
CA LEU A 84 5.38 -7.83 15.66
C LEU A 84 6.49 -8.82 15.99
N ASN A 85 6.15 -10.07 16.27
CA ASN A 85 7.13 -11.13 16.54
C ASN A 85 8.06 -11.42 15.36
N CYS A 86 7.66 -11.09 14.13
CA CYS A 86 8.54 -11.17 12.95
C CYS A 86 9.56 -10.03 12.86
N GLY A 87 9.51 -9.03 13.74
CA GLY A 87 10.40 -7.87 13.68
C GLY A 87 9.85 -6.67 12.90
N CYS A 88 8.74 -6.83 12.17
CA CYS A 88 8.10 -5.72 11.48
C CYS A 88 7.46 -4.72 12.46
N THR A 89 7.48 -3.44 12.10
CA THR A 89 6.67 -2.42 12.79
C THR A 89 5.19 -2.56 12.43
N TYR A 90 4.32 -1.89 13.19
CA TYR A 90 2.90 -1.80 12.83
C TYR A 90 2.70 -1.06 11.50
N GLU A 91 3.47 0.01 11.20
CA GLU A 91 3.34 0.69 9.91
C GLU A 91 3.71 -0.25 8.74
N GLU A 92 4.80 -1.01 8.88
CA GLU A 92 5.22 -1.99 7.87
C GLU A 92 4.15 -3.06 7.65
N ALA A 93 3.58 -3.59 8.72
CA ALA A 93 2.55 -4.63 8.64
C ALA A 93 1.24 -4.12 8.02
N LEU A 94 0.83 -2.88 8.32
CA LEU A 94 -0.34 -2.26 7.73
C LEU A 94 -0.12 -1.91 6.26
N PHE A 95 1.07 -1.42 5.91
CA PHE A 95 1.46 -1.17 4.53
C PHE A 95 1.41 -2.45 3.70
N GLU A 96 1.99 -3.53 4.20
CA GLU A 96 1.92 -4.86 3.59
C GLU A 96 0.48 -5.33 3.36
N GLU A 97 -0.38 -5.17 4.36
CA GLU A 97 -1.77 -5.56 4.25
C GLU A 97 -2.49 -4.74 3.19
N SER A 98 -2.28 -3.42 3.18
CA SER A 98 -2.82 -2.54 2.16
C SER A 98 -2.35 -2.95 0.77
N LEU A 99 -1.04 -3.19 0.55
CA LEU A 99 -0.55 -3.67 -0.74
C LEU A 99 -1.25 -4.97 -1.18
N ALA A 100 -1.35 -5.95 -0.27
CA ALA A 100 -1.99 -7.23 -0.56
C ALA A 100 -3.47 -7.05 -0.95
N ARG A 101 -4.21 -6.14 -0.28
CA ARG A 101 -5.61 -5.84 -0.61
C ARG A 101 -5.78 -5.19 -1.99
N HIS A 102 -4.78 -4.47 -2.48
CA HIS A 102 -4.77 -3.82 -3.80
C HIS A 102 -4.10 -4.68 -4.88
N GLY A 103 -3.93 -5.98 -4.64
CA GLY A 103 -3.34 -6.91 -5.61
C GLY A 103 -1.83 -6.72 -5.83
N VAL A 104 -1.16 -5.93 -5.00
CA VAL A 104 0.28 -5.71 -5.06
C VAL A 104 0.96 -6.67 -4.10
N GLY A 105 1.66 -7.66 -4.63
CA GLY A 105 2.47 -8.55 -3.81
C GLY A 105 1.68 -9.63 -3.05
N SER A 106 0.55 -10.12 -3.58
CA SER A 106 -0.23 -11.18 -2.92
C SER A 106 0.43 -12.56 -2.97
N TYR A 107 0.26 -13.33 -1.88
CA TYR A 107 0.76 -14.70 -1.69
C TYR A 107 -0.38 -15.71 -1.48
N HIS A 108 -1.61 -15.37 -1.85
CA HIS A 108 -2.67 -16.37 -1.87
C HIS A 108 -2.27 -17.48 -2.86
N PRO A 109 -2.41 -18.77 -2.51
CA PRO A 109 -2.15 -19.85 -3.45
C PRO A 109 -2.97 -19.61 -4.73
N GLY A 110 -2.29 -19.37 -5.87
CA GLY A 110 -2.94 -19.07 -7.15
C GLY A 110 -2.69 -17.65 -7.71
N GLU A 111 -2.19 -16.71 -6.91
CA GLU A 111 -1.89 -15.34 -7.37
C GLU A 111 -0.39 -15.14 -7.66
N SER A 112 -0.08 -14.50 -8.80
CA SER A 112 1.25 -14.51 -9.44
C SER A 112 2.08 -13.23 -9.27
N VAL A 113 1.89 -12.47 -8.18
CA VAL A 113 2.71 -11.27 -7.94
C VAL A 113 3.42 -11.38 -6.60
N ARG A 114 4.67 -11.81 -6.65
CA ARG A 114 5.60 -11.76 -5.51
C ARG A 114 6.30 -10.40 -5.52
N MET A 115 5.95 -9.51 -4.60
CA MET A 115 6.82 -8.37 -4.34
C MET A 115 8.15 -8.88 -3.76
N ASP A 116 9.28 -8.31 -4.15
CA ASP A 116 10.55 -8.67 -3.53
C ASP A 116 10.57 -8.13 -2.08
N PRO A 117 10.82 -8.96 -1.05
CA PRO A 117 10.98 -8.48 0.33
C PRO A 117 11.98 -7.32 0.45
N ALA A 118 13.04 -7.32 -0.38
CA ALA A 118 14.06 -6.28 -0.37
C ALA A 118 13.55 -4.93 -0.89
N LEU A 119 12.50 -4.90 -1.70
CA LEU A 119 11.92 -3.66 -2.23
C LEU A 119 10.86 -3.05 -1.33
N ARG A 120 10.24 -3.86 -0.48
CA ARG A 120 9.06 -3.47 0.30
C ARG A 120 9.31 -2.32 1.27
N ASN A 121 10.26 -2.50 2.19
CA ASN A 121 10.56 -1.48 3.19
C ASN A 121 11.16 -0.21 2.55
N PRO A 122 12.04 -0.31 1.53
CA PRO A 122 12.43 0.85 0.74
C PRO A 122 11.26 1.58 0.07
N LEU A 123 10.26 0.84 -0.44
CA LEU A 123 9.07 1.45 -1.04
C LEU A 123 8.27 2.24 0.00
N LEU A 124 8.00 1.65 1.19
CA LEU A 124 7.32 2.35 2.28
C LEU A 124 8.06 3.64 2.63
N LYS A 125 9.37 3.56 2.89
CA LYS A 125 10.20 4.72 3.23
C LYS A 125 10.22 5.79 2.14
N LEU A 126 10.20 5.38 0.87
CA LEU A 126 10.11 6.29 -0.26
C LEU A 126 8.77 7.01 -0.27
N LEU A 127 7.66 6.29 -0.08
CA LEU A 127 6.31 6.84 -0.07
C LEU A 127 6.09 7.78 1.13
N GLU A 128 6.57 7.41 2.30
CA GLU A 128 6.57 8.27 3.50
C GLU A 128 7.35 9.56 3.23
N ARG A 129 8.59 9.43 2.74
CA ARG A 129 9.47 10.59 2.53
C ARG A 129 8.98 11.52 1.43
N ARG A 130 8.53 10.96 0.30
CA ARG A 130 8.20 11.76 -0.89
C ARG A 130 6.77 12.26 -0.89
N TYR A 131 5.85 11.49 -0.31
CA TYR A 131 4.42 11.75 -0.40
C TYR A 131 3.72 11.82 0.97
N GLY A 132 4.45 11.64 2.08
CA GLY A 132 3.86 11.67 3.41
C GLY A 132 2.87 10.53 3.65
N TYR A 133 3.11 9.37 3.00
CA TYR A 133 2.23 8.20 3.08
C TYR A 133 1.91 7.81 4.52
N ARG A 134 0.65 7.46 4.74
CA ARG A 134 0.12 6.86 5.97
C ARG A 134 -0.83 5.71 5.63
N ASP A 135 -1.00 4.81 6.58
CA ASP A 135 -2.04 3.77 6.52
C ASP A 135 -3.39 4.40 6.14
N GLY A 136 -4.03 3.88 5.09
CA GLY A 136 -5.28 4.44 4.56
C GLY A 136 -5.13 5.30 3.30
N ASP A 137 -3.93 5.78 2.94
CA ASP A 137 -3.81 6.65 1.76
C ASP A 137 -4.19 5.95 0.43
N PHE A 138 -4.09 4.62 0.34
CA PHE A 138 -4.58 3.88 -0.85
C PHE A 138 -6.09 3.73 -0.89
N GLU A 139 -6.78 3.91 0.24
CA GLU A 139 -8.22 3.79 0.37
C GLU A 139 -8.93 5.14 0.38
N ARG A 140 -8.29 6.13 -0.23
CA ARG A 140 -8.81 7.49 -0.36
C ARG A 140 -9.07 7.83 -1.81
N ASP A 141 -10.14 8.58 -2.01
CA ASP A 141 -10.42 9.22 -3.27
C ASP A 141 -9.34 10.30 -3.53
N PRO A 142 -8.58 10.22 -4.63
CA PRO A 142 -7.51 11.17 -4.94
C PRO A 142 -8.02 12.58 -5.29
N ILE A 143 -9.29 12.71 -5.70
CA ILE A 143 -9.93 13.97 -6.08
C ILE A 143 -10.52 14.65 -4.84
N THR A 144 -11.35 13.93 -4.08
CA THR A 144 -12.07 14.51 -2.93
C THR A 144 -11.29 14.44 -1.63
N GLY A 145 -10.34 13.51 -1.52
CA GLY A 145 -9.58 13.26 -0.32
C GLY A 145 -10.36 12.51 0.77
N ASN A 146 -11.61 12.12 0.51
CA ASN A 146 -12.42 11.34 1.43
C ASN A 146 -12.05 9.85 1.39
N TRP A 147 -12.53 9.08 2.37
CA TRP A 147 -12.47 7.63 2.30
C TRP A 147 -13.29 7.13 1.12
N ILE A 148 -12.78 6.10 0.44
CA ILE A 148 -13.60 5.28 -0.45
C ILE A 148 -14.71 4.61 0.38
N GLU A 149 -15.83 4.30 -0.24
CA GLU A 149 -16.95 3.64 0.43
C GLU A 149 -16.50 2.37 1.17
N GLY A 150 -16.89 2.26 2.45
CA GLY A 150 -16.53 1.12 3.29
C GLY A 150 -15.12 1.16 3.90
N GLU A 151 -14.34 2.22 3.66
CA GLU A 151 -12.95 2.33 4.14
C GLU A 151 -12.73 3.31 5.29
N GLY A 152 -13.77 4.04 5.72
CA GLY A 152 -13.74 4.89 6.91
C GLY A 152 -13.62 4.10 8.22
N ALA A 153 -13.55 4.78 9.36
CA ALA A 153 -13.28 4.12 10.65
C ALA A 153 -14.35 3.09 11.04
N LYS A 154 -15.63 3.45 10.88
CA LYS A 154 -16.77 2.66 11.36
C LYS A 154 -16.78 1.22 10.84
N PRO A 155 -16.65 0.93 9.53
CA PRO A 155 -16.55 -0.44 9.02
C PRO A 155 -15.41 -1.26 9.63
N TRP A 156 -14.29 -0.62 9.96
CA TRP A 156 -13.15 -1.28 10.58
C TRP A 156 -13.37 -1.56 12.07
N GLU A 157 -13.98 -0.62 12.79
CA GLU A 157 -14.39 -0.82 14.18
C GLU A 157 -15.45 -1.92 14.31
N GLU A 158 -16.41 -1.97 13.39
CA GLU A 158 -17.41 -3.05 13.31
C GLU A 158 -16.74 -4.42 13.10
N LYS A 159 -15.71 -4.50 12.24
CA LYS A 159 -14.90 -5.73 12.08
C LYS A 159 -14.19 -6.12 13.38
N VAL A 160 -13.66 -5.15 14.14
CA VAL A 160 -13.07 -5.41 15.46
C VAL A 160 -14.12 -5.95 16.43
N MET A 161 -15.31 -5.32 16.50
CA MET A 161 -16.41 -5.74 17.37
C MET A 161 -16.93 -7.14 17.01
N ALA A 162 -16.95 -7.47 15.72
CA ALA A 162 -17.30 -8.81 15.21
C ALA A 162 -16.21 -9.87 15.48
N GLY A 163 -15.08 -9.50 16.10
CA GLY A 163 -13.98 -10.41 16.39
C GLY A 163 -13.25 -10.91 15.15
N VAL A 164 -13.24 -10.12 14.07
CA VAL A 164 -12.42 -10.40 12.88
C VAL A 164 -10.95 -10.30 13.27
N SER A 165 -10.18 -11.34 12.96
CA SER A 165 -8.72 -11.36 13.10
C SER A 165 -8.08 -11.77 11.79
N ALA A 166 -6.83 -11.38 11.57
CA ALA A 166 -6.05 -11.79 10.40
C ALA A 166 -6.06 -13.31 10.18
N SER A 167 -6.04 -14.10 11.26
CA SER A 167 -6.05 -15.58 11.21
C SER A 167 -7.36 -16.19 10.67
N ARG A 168 -8.49 -15.49 10.78
CA ARG A 168 -9.80 -15.98 10.30
C ARG A 168 -10.06 -15.66 8.81
N ARG A 169 -9.19 -14.87 8.18
CA ARG A 169 -9.32 -14.50 6.75
C ARG A 169 -8.75 -15.52 5.78
N ARG A 170 -8.24 -16.67 6.25
CA ARG A 170 -7.87 -17.76 5.34
C ARG A 170 -9.16 -18.20 4.63
N PRO A 171 -9.30 -18.02 3.31
CA PRO A 171 -10.40 -18.65 2.60
C PRO A 171 -10.29 -20.14 2.84
N ASP A 172 -11.43 -20.75 3.18
CA ASP A 172 -11.58 -22.19 3.28
C ASP A 172 -11.52 -22.79 1.86
N GLU A 173 -10.31 -22.82 1.31
CA GLU A 173 -10.01 -23.44 0.01
C GLU A 173 -9.09 -24.66 0.26
N ARG A 174 -9.47 -25.45 1.27
CA ARG A 174 -9.10 -26.86 1.37
C ARG A 174 -10.31 -27.69 0.97
N ARG A 175 -10.56 -27.78 -0.32
CA ARG A 175 -11.35 -28.89 -0.88
C ARG A 175 -10.67 -29.46 -2.10
#